data_AF-A0A662DJM9-F1
#
_entry.id   AF-A0A662DJM9-F1
#
_cell.length_a   1.000
_cell.length_b   1.000
_cell.length_c   1.000
_cell.angle_alpha   90.00
_cell.angle_beta   90.00
_cell.angle_gamma   90.00
#
_symmetry.space_group_name_H-M   'P 1'
#
loop_
_entity.id
_entity.type
_entity.pdbx_description
1 polymer ?
#
loop_
_entity_poly.entity_id
_entity_poly.type
_entity_poly.pdbx_seq_one_letter_code
_entity_poly.pdbx_strand_id
1 'polypeptide(L)'
;MTDPAPNIRASFVAAYPEYVARVLADRGIEIGPSIADAIVVGTGVLEGLLAALERTPAGLQRHTPLEIFGESLRPVDNALGIAGIKAQPSDDQQRALVPWDSHGLSPGSSQQLGADAHEAHLRWGAWKARAHAVRPRAGLLCIESDAPVLLEQLNELGYEVQNLPSADSLALGLVDISVAGADQIIADVSSAGTLVVAFGPDPDDMVRIRTKALGASVVATRVELLDDLGSYLPMIV
;
A
#
# COMPACT_ATOMS: atom_id res chain seq x y z
N MET A 1 -25.78 4.08 1.91
CA MET A 1 -25.06 4.68 0.78
C MET A 1 -23.59 4.64 1.11
N THR A 2 -22.84 3.72 0.50
CA THR A 2 -21.37 3.69 0.59
C THR A 2 -20.87 4.90 -0.19
N ASP A 3 -20.20 5.84 0.46
CA ASP A 3 -19.51 6.92 -0.26
C ASP A 3 -18.57 6.27 -1.29
N PRO A 4 -18.59 6.70 -2.56
CA PRO A 4 -17.67 6.16 -3.55
C PRO A 4 -16.23 6.34 -3.06
N ALA A 5 -15.38 5.34 -3.33
CA ALA A 5 -13.97 5.42 -2.97
C ALA A 5 -13.39 6.75 -3.50
N PRO A 6 -12.65 7.51 -2.68
CA PRO A 6 -12.19 8.83 -3.04
C PRO A 6 -11.33 8.75 -4.31
N ASN A 7 -11.60 9.61 -5.29
CA ASN A 7 -10.87 9.66 -6.56
C ASN A 7 -9.49 10.32 -6.38
N ILE A 8 -8.67 9.75 -5.50
CA ILE A 8 -7.38 10.29 -5.11
C ILE A 8 -6.42 10.26 -6.29
N ARG A 9 -6.43 9.16 -7.07
CA ARG A 9 -5.56 9.00 -8.24
C ARG A 9 -5.77 10.10 -9.27
N ALA A 10 -7.02 10.36 -9.70
CA ALA A 10 -7.23 11.37 -10.74
C ALA A 10 -6.82 12.77 -10.29
N SER A 11 -7.19 13.18 -9.06
CA SER A 11 -6.87 14.52 -8.56
C SER A 11 -5.37 14.73 -8.37
N PHE A 12 -4.64 13.74 -7.85
CA PHE A 12 -3.19 13.86 -7.63
C PHE A 12 -2.41 13.80 -8.94
N VAL A 13 -2.78 12.90 -9.86
CA VAL A 13 -2.14 12.79 -11.17
C VAL A 13 -2.36 14.06 -11.99
N ALA A 14 -3.56 14.63 -11.98
CA ALA A 14 -3.85 15.90 -12.66
C ALA A 14 -3.05 17.07 -12.07
N ALA A 15 -2.88 17.12 -10.76
CA ALA A 15 -2.13 18.18 -10.08
C ALA A 15 -0.60 18.10 -10.29
N TYR A 16 -0.06 16.93 -10.63
CA TYR A 16 1.39 16.70 -10.62
C TYR A 16 2.18 17.61 -11.59
N PRO A 17 1.86 17.68 -12.90
CA PRO A 17 2.64 18.51 -13.81
C PRO A 17 2.55 19.99 -13.48
N GLU A 18 1.36 20.48 -13.10
CA GLU A 18 1.14 21.87 -12.72
C GLU A 18 1.90 22.24 -11.44
N TYR A 19 1.90 21.35 -10.46
CA TYR A 19 2.67 21.52 -9.23
C TYR A 19 4.16 21.66 -9.53
N VAL A 20 4.74 20.72 -10.27
CA VAL A 20 6.17 20.73 -10.60
C VAL A 20 6.52 21.97 -11.40
N ALA A 21 5.74 22.30 -12.43
CA ALA A 21 5.97 23.48 -13.26
C ALA A 21 5.97 24.77 -12.43
N ARG A 22 5.02 24.92 -11.50
CA ARG A 22 4.96 26.08 -10.60
C ARG A 22 6.17 26.12 -9.66
N VAL A 23 6.54 25.02 -9.02
CA VAL A 23 7.71 24.98 -8.12
C VAL A 23 9.00 25.36 -8.85
N LEU A 24 9.19 24.88 -10.08
CA LEU A 24 10.36 25.22 -10.89
C LEU A 24 10.34 26.67 -11.35
N ALA A 25 9.17 27.17 -11.79
CA ALA A 25 9.00 28.56 -12.21
C ALA A 25 9.26 29.55 -11.07
N ASP A 26 8.75 29.27 -9.86
CA ASP A 26 8.98 30.08 -8.65
C ASP A 26 10.48 30.17 -8.28
N ARG A 27 11.28 29.23 -8.78
CA ARG A 27 12.74 29.16 -8.57
C ARG A 27 13.55 29.66 -9.77
N GLY A 28 12.88 30.14 -10.81
CA GLY A 28 13.53 30.60 -12.04
C GLY A 28 14.23 29.48 -12.82
N ILE A 29 13.78 28.24 -12.68
CA ILE A 29 14.31 27.08 -13.41
C ILE A 29 13.48 26.87 -14.67
N GLU A 30 14.13 26.95 -15.83
CA GLU A 30 13.50 26.67 -17.11
C GLU A 30 13.34 25.15 -17.32
N ILE A 31 12.17 24.74 -17.83
CA ILE A 31 11.88 23.34 -18.14
C ILE A 31 12.47 23.00 -19.51
N GLY A 32 13.70 22.45 -19.48
CA GLY A 32 14.32 21.84 -20.67
C GLY A 32 13.78 20.43 -20.97
N PRO A 33 14.19 19.83 -22.10
CA PRO A 33 13.70 18.50 -22.52
C PRO A 33 13.86 17.41 -21.46
N SER A 34 15.02 17.32 -20.81
CA SER A 34 15.30 16.33 -19.75
C SER A 34 14.34 16.44 -18.56
N ILE A 35 14.01 17.67 -18.16
CA ILE A 35 13.08 17.92 -17.04
C ILE A 35 11.64 17.60 -17.47
N ALA A 36 11.27 17.96 -18.70
CA ALA A 36 9.95 17.61 -19.26
C ALA A 36 9.73 16.09 -19.32
N ASP A 37 10.73 15.33 -19.80
CA ASP A 37 10.69 13.88 -19.82
C ASP A 37 10.57 13.30 -18.40
N ALA A 38 11.30 13.87 -17.44
CA ALA A 38 11.22 13.46 -16.04
C ALA A 38 9.85 13.73 -15.40
N ILE A 39 9.17 14.82 -15.76
CA ILE A 39 7.79 15.11 -15.33
C ILE A 39 6.84 14.03 -15.84
N VAL A 40 6.97 13.62 -17.11
CA VAL A 40 6.16 12.53 -17.69
C VAL A 40 6.40 11.21 -16.97
N VAL A 41 7.68 10.86 -16.73
CA VAL A 41 8.04 9.65 -15.98
C VAL A 41 7.47 9.69 -14.56
N GLY A 42 7.64 10.80 -13.85
CA GLY A 42 7.11 10.98 -12.49
C GLY A 42 5.60 10.86 -12.43
N THR A 43 4.89 11.40 -13.41
CA THR A 43 3.42 11.26 -13.54
C THR A 43 3.01 9.80 -13.67
N GLY A 44 3.70 9.01 -14.51
CA GLY A 44 3.44 7.58 -14.67
C GLY A 44 3.75 6.76 -13.41
N VAL A 45 4.83 7.10 -12.70
CA VAL A 45 5.16 6.49 -11.41
C VAL A 45 4.06 6.78 -10.37
N LEU A 46 3.62 8.04 -10.28
CA LEU A 46 2.55 8.45 -9.37
C LEU A 46 1.26 7.68 -9.63
N GLU A 47 0.85 7.57 -10.90
CA GLU A 47 -0.34 6.85 -11.31
C GLU A 47 -0.27 5.37 -10.88
N GLY A 48 0.85 4.70 -11.13
CA GLY A 48 1.08 3.31 -10.76
C GLY A 48 1.02 3.08 -9.24
N LEU A 49 1.67 3.95 -8.46
CA LEU A 49 1.70 3.86 -7.00
C LEU A 49 0.33 4.15 -6.37
N LEU A 50 -0.39 5.17 -6.84
CA LEU A 50 -1.74 5.47 -6.35
C LEU A 50 -2.73 4.36 -6.74
N ALA A 51 -2.60 3.76 -7.93
CA ALA A 51 -3.41 2.62 -8.31
C ALA A 51 -3.14 1.39 -7.41
N ALA A 52 -1.91 1.20 -6.94
CA ALA A 52 -1.58 0.16 -5.96
C ALA A 52 -2.15 0.49 -4.57
N LEU A 53 -2.09 1.76 -4.15
CA LEU A 53 -2.69 2.22 -2.90
C LEU A 53 -4.20 1.98 -2.88
N GLU A 54 -4.91 2.36 -3.93
CA GLU A 54 -6.37 2.18 -4.06
C GLU A 54 -6.80 0.70 -4.02
N ARG A 55 -5.95 -0.21 -4.50
CA ARG A 55 -6.16 -1.66 -4.42
C ARG A 55 -5.79 -2.27 -3.06
N THR A 56 -5.05 -1.53 -2.24
CA THR A 56 -4.63 -1.99 -0.92
C THR A 56 -5.75 -1.73 0.10
N PRO A 57 -6.20 -2.73 0.88
CA PRO A 57 -7.20 -2.51 1.92
C PRO A 57 -6.76 -1.43 2.92
N ALA A 58 -7.70 -0.62 3.40
CA ALA A 58 -7.42 0.60 4.18
C ALA A 58 -6.47 0.37 5.37
N GLY A 59 -6.70 -0.69 6.14
CA GLY A 59 -5.87 -1.04 7.30
C GLY A 59 -4.43 -1.45 6.96
N LEU A 60 -4.14 -1.73 5.69
CA LEU A 60 -2.83 -2.16 5.22
C LEU A 60 -2.09 -1.06 4.45
N GLN A 61 -2.75 0.08 4.20
CA GLN A 61 -2.15 1.22 3.51
C GLN A 61 -1.14 1.91 4.45
N ARG A 62 0.16 1.66 4.23
CA ARG A 62 1.24 2.25 5.04
C ARG A 62 1.68 3.63 4.60
N HIS A 63 1.34 4.02 3.37
CA HIS A 63 1.68 5.32 2.81
C HIS A 63 0.43 6.17 2.59
N THR A 64 0.58 7.46 2.78
CA THR A 64 -0.40 8.47 2.42
C THR A 64 -0.27 8.85 0.94
N PRO A 65 -1.34 9.36 0.31
CA PRO A 65 -1.26 9.91 -1.04
C PRO A 65 -0.19 11.00 -1.20
N LEU A 66 0.03 11.81 -0.16
CA LEU A 66 1.04 12.88 -0.17
C LEU A 66 2.47 12.32 -0.16
N GLU A 67 2.73 11.28 0.63
CA GLU A 67 4.03 10.60 0.62
C GLU A 67 4.32 9.97 -0.74
N ILE A 68 3.32 9.31 -1.34
CA ILE A 68 3.43 8.74 -2.68
C ILE A 68 3.69 9.82 -3.74
N PHE A 69 3.01 10.97 -3.62
CA PHE A 69 3.27 12.13 -4.47
C PHE A 69 4.72 12.59 -4.34
N GLY A 70 5.21 12.74 -3.10
CA GLY A 70 6.60 13.07 -2.82
C GLY A 70 7.56 12.11 -3.52
N GLU A 71 7.43 10.82 -3.28
CA GLU A 71 8.28 9.78 -3.87
C GLU A 71 8.30 9.80 -5.41
N SER A 72 7.19 10.17 -6.04
CA SER A 72 7.10 10.28 -7.50
C SER A 72 7.88 11.47 -8.09
N LEU A 73 8.44 12.37 -7.27
CA LEU A 73 9.28 13.49 -7.71
C LEU A 73 10.75 13.12 -7.92
N ARG A 74 11.19 11.92 -7.51
CA ARG A 74 12.57 11.43 -7.71
C ARG A 74 13.10 11.59 -9.14
N PRO A 75 12.34 11.27 -10.21
CA PRO A 75 12.82 11.47 -11.58
C PRO A 75 13.15 12.94 -11.86
N VAL A 76 12.34 13.87 -11.35
CA VAL A 76 12.55 15.31 -11.51
C VAL A 76 13.77 15.76 -10.72
N ASP A 77 13.93 15.33 -9.46
CA ASP A 77 15.11 15.65 -8.65
C ASP A 77 16.41 15.20 -9.35
N ASN A 78 16.43 13.96 -9.87
CA ASN A 78 17.56 13.43 -10.62
C ASN A 78 17.84 14.24 -11.89
N ALA A 79 16.80 14.65 -12.63
CA ALA A 79 16.96 15.44 -13.85
C ALA A 79 17.54 16.83 -13.57
N LEU A 80 17.15 17.46 -12.45
CA LEU A 80 17.74 18.73 -11.99
C LEU A 80 19.23 18.55 -11.66
N GLY A 81 19.60 17.46 -10.99
CA GLY A 81 20.99 17.12 -10.70
C GLY A 81 21.83 16.94 -11.97
N ILE A 82 21.30 16.23 -12.98
CA ILE A 82 21.96 16.03 -14.29
C ILE A 82 22.11 17.37 -15.04
N ALA A 83 21.11 18.25 -14.94
CA ALA A 83 21.15 19.58 -15.53
C ALA A 83 22.09 20.55 -14.80
N GLY A 84 22.74 20.12 -13.71
CA GLY A 84 23.66 20.95 -12.93
C GLY A 84 22.95 22.02 -12.11
N ILE A 85 21.64 21.88 -11.85
CA ILE A 85 20.91 22.77 -10.96
C ILE A 85 21.45 22.56 -9.54
N LYS A 86 21.71 23.67 -8.86
CA LYS A 86 22.28 23.62 -7.51
C LYS A 86 21.23 23.11 -6.53
N ALA A 87 21.59 22.06 -5.78
CA ALA A 87 20.81 21.56 -4.66
C ALA A 87 20.45 22.67 -3.66
N GLN A 88 19.25 22.57 -3.10
CA GLN A 88 18.81 23.51 -2.07
C GLN A 88 19.46 23.13 -0.73
N PRO A 89 19.88 24.11 0.10
CA PRO A 89 20.26 23.81 1.46
C PRO A 89 19.06 23.25 2.20
N SER A 90 19.07 21.95 2.54
CA SER A 90 18.09 21.37 3.47
C SER A 90 18.67 21.43 4.88
N ASP A 91 17.80 21.52 5.90
CA ASP A 91 18.24 21.18 7.25
C ASP A 91 18.54 19.67 7.35
N ASP A 92 19.33 19.27 8.36
CA ASP A 92 19.76 17.87 8.54
C ASP A 92 18.60 16.92 8.94
N GLN A 93 17.56 17.41 9.62
CA GLN A 93 16.33 16.68 9.94
C GLN A 93 15.49 16.44 8.67
N GLN A 94 15.32 17.44 7.82
CA GLN A 94 14.60 17.29 6.56
C GLN A 94 15.33 16.34 5.60
N ARG A 95 16.67 16.40 5.57
CA ARG A 95 17.51 15.45 4.82
C ARG A 95 17.40 14.02 5.35
N ALA A 96 17.19 13.84 6.66
CA ALA A 96 16.99 12.51 7.25
C ALA A 96 15.63 11.90 6.87
N LEU A 97 14.60 12.73 6.70
CA LEU A 97 13.25 12.27 6.35
C LEU A 97 13.11 11.91 4.86
N VAL A 98 13.72 12.70 3.96
CA VAL A 98 13.63 12.48 2.51
C VAL A 98 15.03 12.60 1.88
N PRO A 99 15.90 11.58 2.03
CA PRO A 99 17.31 11.68 1.64
C PRO A 99 17.55 11.91 0.15
N TRP A 100 16.57 11.59 -0.69
CA TRP A 100 16.65 11.75 -2.13
C TRP A 100 16.26 13.16 -2.60
N ASP A 101 15.53 13.95 -1.82
CA ASP A 101 14.96 15.23 -2.25
C ASP A 101 15.96 16.38 -2.12
N SER A 102 17.04 16.29 -2.90
CA SER A 102 18.17 17.22 -2.87
C SER A 102 17.79 18.65 -3.27
N HIS A 103 16.73 18.78 -4.07
CA HIS A 103 16.21 20.05 -4.53
C HIS A 103 14.98 20.51 -3.73
N GLY A 104 14.53 19.77 -2.70
CA GLY A 104 13.39 20.18 -1.86
C GLY A 104 12.10 20.36 -2.67
N LEU A 105 11.80 19.45 -3.57
CA LEU A 105 10.61 19.44 -4.42
C LEU A 105 9.36 18.95 -3.69
N SER A 106 9.50 18.23 -2.58
CA SER A 106 8.37 17.59 -1.92
C SER A 106 7.40 18.61 -1.31
N PRO A 107 6.08 18.49 -1.55
CA PRO A 107 5.09 19.35 -0.91
C PRO A 107 5.01 19.07 0.59
N GLY A 108 4.97 20.14 1.39
CA GLY A 108 4.71 20.05 2.83
C GLY A 108 3.24 19.77 3.16
N SER A 109 2.31 19.98 2.21
CA SER A 109 0.91 19.60 2.36
C SER A 109 0.18 19.44 1.02
N SER A 110 -0.90 18.64 1.02
CA SER A 110 -1.79 18.52 -0.16
C SER A 110 -2.47 19.82 -0.58
N GLN A 111 -2.53 20.86 0.29
CA GLN A 111 -3.07 22.17 -0.10
C GLN A 111 -2.22 22.82 -1.19
N GLN A 112 -0.91 22.56 -1.18
CA GLN A 112 -0.01 23.05 -2.22
C GLN A 112 -0.30 22.41 -3.57
N LEU A 113 -1.01 21.27 -3.64
CA LEU A 113 -1.35 20.61 -4.90
C LEU A 113 -2.60 21.22 -5.57
N GLY A 114 -3.36 22.05 -4.85
CA GLY A 114 -4.63 22.61 -5.32
C GLY A 114 -5.84 22.08 -4.55
N ALA A 115 -6.99 22.75 -4.73
CA ALA A 115 -8.21 22.47 -3.96
C ALA A 115 -8.72 21.04 -4.17
N ASP A 116 -8.75 20.57 -5.42
CA ASP A 116 -9.27 19.24 -5.76
C ASP A 116 -8.43 18.10 -5.16
N ALA A 117 -7.10 18.24 -5.22
CA ALA A 117 -6.18 17.29 -4.59
C ALA A 117 -6.30 17.32 -3.06
N HIS A 118 -6.41 18.51 -2.47
CA HIS A 118 -6.61 18.64 -1.02
C HIS A 118 -7.92 18.00 -0.55
N GLU A 119 -9.03 18.26 -1.24
CA GLU A 119 -10.33 17.67 -0.91
C GLU A 119 -10.31 16.15 -1.07
N ALA A 120 -9.73 15.64 -2.17
CA ALA A 120 -9.57 14.20 -2.38
C ALA A 120 -8.76 13.55 -1.25
N HIS A 121 -7.70 14.23 -0.78
CA HIS A 121 -6.88 13.75 0.33
C HIS A 121 -7.65 13.69 1.66
N LEU A 122 -8.47 14.71 1.96
CA LEU A 122 -9.33 14.71 3.14
C LEU A 122 -10.38 13.60 3.09
N ARG A 123 -11.02 13.40 1.93
CA ARG A 123 -11.99 12.31 1.72
C ARG A 123 -11.33 10.93 1.87
N TRP A 124 -10.11 10.75 1.35
CA TRP A 124 -9.31 9.55 1.58
C TRP A 124 -9.03 9.31 3.06
N GLY A 125 -8.60 10.35 3.80
CA GLY A 125 -8.35 10.23 5.24
C GLY A 125 -9.61 9.85 6.02
N ALA A 126 -10.76 10.46 5.69
CA ALA A 126 -12.04 10.13 6.32
C ALA A 126 -12.50 8.70 5.99
N TRP A 127 -12.37 8.27 4.73
CA TRP A 127 -12.66 6.90 4.31
C TRP A 127 -11.77 5.88 5.04
N LYS A 128 -10.46 6.15 5.11
CA LYS A 128 -9.50 5.30 5.82
C LYS A 128 -9.85 5.21 7.30
N ALA A 129 -10.09 6.34 7.97
CA ALA A 129 -10.49 6.37 9.38
C ALA A 129 -11.79 5.58 9.65
N ARG A 130 -12.80 5.69 8.76
CA ARG A 130 -14.03 4.88 8.85
C ARG A 130 -13.75 3.38 8.69
N ALA A 131 -12.84 3.01 7.80
CA ALA A 131 -12.43 1.63 7.63
C ALA A 131 -11.69 1.07 8.86
N HIS A 132 -10.96 1.90 9.61
CA HIS A 132 -10.39 1.51 10.92
C HIS A 132 -11.43 1.45 12.05
N ALA A 133 -12.58 2.13 11.90
CA ALA A 133 -13.68 2.06 12.87
C ALA A 133 -14.46 0.73 12.79
N VAL A 134 -14.29 -0.06 11.73
CA VAL A 134 -14.87 -1.40 11.56
C VAL A 134 -13.73 -2.41 11.68
N ARG A 135 -13.85 -3.40 12.59
CA ARG A 135 -12.82 -4.45 12.70
C ARG A 135 -12.70 -5.20 11.37
N PRO A 136 -11.50 -5.30 10.78
CA PRO A 136 -11.33 -6.05 9.54
C PRO A 136 -11.66 -7.53 9.77
N ARG A 137 -12.25 -8.18 8.78
CA ARG A 137 -12.62 -9.60 8.89
C ARG A 137 -11.52 -10.50 8.37
N ALA A 138 -11.18 -11.52 9.15
CA ALA A 138 -10.25 -12.58 8.78
C ALA A 138 -11.00 -13.90 8.59
N GLY A 139 -10.79 -14.55 7.45
CA GLY A 139 -11.25 -15.91 7.20
C GLY A 139 -10.19 -16.90 7.70
N LEU A 140 -10.61 -17.92 8.45
CA LEU A 140 -9.72 -18.95 8.98
C LEU A 140 -10.13 -20.34 8.49
N LEU A 141 -9.20 -21.06 7.86
CA LEU A 141 -9.24 -22.51 7.66
C LEU A 141 -8.00 -23.11 8.29
N CYS A 142 -8.14 -23.85 9.39
CA CYS A 142 -7.02 -24.52 10.04
C CYS A 142 -7.44 -25.83 10.69
N ILE A 143 -6.46 -26.63 11.11
CA ILE A 143 -6.73 -27.76 12.00
C ILE A 143 -7.21 -27.27 13.38
N GLU A 144 -8.02 -28.09 14.06
CA GLU A 144 -8.67 -27.70 15.33
C GLU A 144 -7.68 -27.32 16.43
N SER A 145 -6.48 -27.93 16.46
CA SER A 145 -5.45 -27.63 17.46
C SER A 145 -4.88 -26.22 17.37
N ASP A 146 -4.85 -25.67 16.16
CA ASP A 146 -4.20 -24.37 15.88
C ASP A 146 -5.19 -23.22 16.05
N ALA A 147 -6.49 -23.52 16.00
CA ALA A 147 -7.55 -22.52 16.04
C ALA A 147 -7.51 -21.61 17.28
N PRO A 148 -7.34 -22.10 18.52
CA PRO A 148 -7.33 -21.22 19.70
C PRO A 148 -6.22 -20.16 19.66
N VAL A 149 -5.01 -20.56 19.25
CA VAL A 149 -3.83 -19.67 19.17
C VAL A 149 -4.02 -18.62 18.08
N LEU A 150 -4.49 -19.04 16.90
CA LEU A 150 -4.73 -18.14 15.78
C LEU A 150 -5.89 -17.18 16.06
N LEU A 151 -6.95 -17.65 16.71
CA LEU A 151 -8.08 -16.81 17.13
C LEU A 151 -7.64 -15.76 18.14
N GLU A 152 -6.83 -16.12 19.14
CA GLU A 152 -6.29 -15.17 20.12
C GLU A 152 -5.45 -14.09 19.44
N GLN A 153 -4.46 -14.47 18.63
CA GLN A 153 -3.60 -13.52 17.92
C GLN A 153 -4.39 -12.63 16.95
N LEU A 154 -5.33 -13.18 16.18
CA LEU A 154 -6.17 -12.37 15.28
C LEU A 154 -7.03 -11.36 16.05
N ASN A 155 -7.57 -11.75 17.21
CA ASN A 155 -8.34 -10.85 18.06
C ASN A 155 -7.48 -9.73 18.67
N GLU A 156 -6.26 -10.05 19.12
CA GLU A 156 -5.29 -9.06 19.61
C GLU A 156 -4.88 -8.07 18.52
N LEU A 157 -4.76 -8.56 17.28
CA LEU A 157 -4.51 -7.76 16.09
C LEU A 157 -5.76 -7.02 15.57
N GLY A 158 -6.89 -7.14 16.27
CA GLY A 158 -8.11 -6.36 16.00
C GLY A 158 -9.00 -6.92 14.90
N TYR A 159 -8.78 -8.15 14.43
CA TYR A 159 -9.63 -8.79 13.43
C TYR A 159 -10.90 -9.38 14.05
N GLU A 160 -11.98 -9.39 13.27
CA GLU A 160 -13.16 -10.22 13.51
C GLU A 160 -12.97 -11.53 12.72
N VAL A 161 -12.96 -12.67 13.39
CA VAL A 161 -12.64 -13.96 12.74
C VAL A 161 -13.92 -14.72 12.36
N GLN A 162 -13.92 -15.30 11.16
CA GLN A 162 -14.95 -16.20 10.67
C GLN A 162 -14.32 -17.42 10.01
N ASN A 163 -15.03 -18.55 10.03
CA ASN A 163 -14.55 -19.77 9.39
C ASN A 163 -14.64 -19.65 7.87
N LEU A 164 -13.67 -20.25 7.17
CA LEU A 164 -13.70 -20.45 5.73
C LEU A 164 -14.33 -21.82 5.37
N PRO A 165 -15.03 -21.94 4.23
CA PRO A 165 -15.38 -20.86 3.29
C PRO A 165 -16.38 -19.86 3.88
N SER A 166 -16.33 -18.62 3.39
CA SER A 166 -17.30 -17.57 3.75
C SER A 166 -17.74 -16.79 2.51
N ALA A 167 -18.98 -16.32 2.52
CA ALA A 167 -19.54 -15.44 1.49
C ALA A 167 -19.26 -13.95 1.76
N ASP A 168 -18.80 -13.62 2.97
CA ASP A 168 -18.56 -12.24 3.38
C ASP A 168 -17.22 -11.71 2.85
N SER A 169 -17.14 -10.39 2.65
CA SER A 169 -15.89 -9.73 2.26
C SER A 169 -14.84 -9.87 3.35
N LEU A 170 -13.65 -10.36 2.97
CA LEU A 170 -12.52 -10.57 3.87
C LEU A 170 -11.41 -9.56 3.59
N ALA A 171 -10.72 -9.14 4.65
CA ALA A 171 -9.46 -8.41 4.53
C ALA A 171 -8.26 -9.37 4.41
N LEU A 172 -8.41 -10.58 4.97
CA LEU A 172 -7.36 -11.57 5.14
C LEU A 172 -7.94 -12.99 5.11
N GLY A 173 -7.27 -13.92 4.45
CA GLY A 173 -7.51 -15.36 4.55
C GLY A 173 -6.29 -16.09 5.10
N LEU A 174 -6.44 -16.76 6.25
CA LEU A 174 -5.46 -17.71 6.78
C LEU A 174 -5.89 -19.12 6.40
N VAL A 175 -5.03 -19.83 5.67
CA VAL A 175 -5.35 -21.17 5.15
C VAL A 175 -4.23 -22.16 5.49
N ASP A 176 -4.54 -23.16 6.30
CA ASP A 176 -3.70 -24.32 6.51
C ASP A 176 -3.76 -25.22 5.27
N ILE A 177 -2.66 -25.34 4.55
CA ILE A 177 -2.55 -26.13 3.31
C ILE A 177 -2.71 -27.64 3.55
N SER A 178 -2.62 -28.10 4.81
CA SER A 178 -2.83 -29.50 5.17
C SER A 178 -4.31 -29.87 5.33
N VAL A 179 -5.21 -28.88 5.37
CA VAL A 179 -6.65 -29.10 5.46
C VAL A 179 -7.23 -29.44 4.08
N ALA A 180 -8.13 -30.42 4.05
CA ALA A 180 -8.78 -30.83 2.81
C ALA A 180 -9.55 -29.65 2.18
N GLY A 181 -9.35 -29.42 0.89
CA GLY A 181 -9.98 -28.31 0.15
C GLY A 181 -9.24 -26.98 0.24
N ALA A 182 -8.10 -26.90 0.93
CA ALA A 182 -7.30 -25.68 1.05
C ALA A 182 -6.98 -25.02 -0.30
N ASP A 183 -6.61 -25.80 -1.33
CA ASP A 183 -6.26 -25.27 -2.65
C ASP A 183 -7.41 -24.47 -3.28
N GLN A 184 -8.64 -24.98 -3.17
CA GLN A 184 -9.83 -24.32 -3.71
C GLN A 184 -10.12 -23.05 -2.93
N ILE A 185 -10.03 -23.09 -1.60
CA ILE A 185 -10.23 -21.93 -0.74
C ILE A 185 -9.21 -20.82 -1.03
N ILE A 186 -7.94 -21.17 -1.23
CA ILE A 186 -6.89 -20.20 -1.59
C ILE A 186 -7.24 -19.50 -2.90
N ALA A 187 -7.62 -20.28 -3.92
CA ALA A 187 -7.99 -19.74 -5.22
C ALA A 187 -9.22 -18.82 -5.13
N ASP A 188 -10.27 -19.25 -4.41
CA ASP A 188 -11.51 -18.50 -4.27
C ASP A 188 -11.28 -17.18 -3.52
N VAL A 189 -10.60 -17.23 -2.37
CA VAL A 189 -10.32 -16.05 -1.54
C VAL A 189 -9.39 -15.07 -2.29
N SER A 190 -8.37 -15.58 -2.98
CA SER A 190 -7.47 -14.74 -3.78
C SER A 190 -8.17 -14.09 -4.97
N SER A 191 -9.07 -14.81 -5.65
CA SER A 191 -9.86 -14.27 -6.77
C SER A 191 -10.77 -13.10 -6.35
N ALA A 192 -11.19 -13.07 -5.09
CA ALA A 192 -11.92 -11.96 -4.50
C ALA A 192 -11.03 -10.74 -4.14
N GLY A 193 -9.73 -10.79 -4.45
CA GLY A 193 -8.77 -9.72 -4.16
C GLY A 193 -8.32 -9.67 -2.69
N THR A 194 -8.56 -10.73 -1.92
CA THR A 194 -8.19 -10.81 -0.51
C THR A 194 -6.73 -11.25 -0.36
N LEU A 195 -6.00 -10.69 0.62
CA LEU A 195 -4.65 -11.15 0.99
C LEU A 195 -4.75 -12.58 1.57
N VAL A 196 -3.99 -13.53 1.02
CA VAL A 196 -3.99 -14.91 1.51
C VAL A 196 -2.63 -15.28 2.10
N VAL A 197 -2.64 -15.69 3.37
CA VAL A 197 -1.51 -16.28 4.07
C VAL A 197 -1.76 -17.78 4.18
N ALA A 198 -1.01 -18.55 3.40
CA ALA A 198 -1.06 -20.01 3.46
C ALA A 198 0.04 -20.54 4.38
N PHE A 199 -0.26 -21.55 5.18
CA PHE A 199 0.71 -22.12 6.11
C PHE A 199 0.55 -23.63 6.23
N GLY A 200 1.60 -24.33 6.67
CA GLY A 200 1.58 -25.77 6.86
C GLY A 200 2.83 -26.27 7.57
N PRO A 201 2.90 -27.56 7.95
CA PRO A 201 3.96 -28.09 8.82
C PRO A 201 5.38 -27.85 8.30
N ASP A 202 5.62 -28.06 7.00
CA ASP A 202 6.90 -27.76 6.34
C ASP A 202 6.71 -27.72 4.81
N PRO A 203 6.25 -26.60 4.23
CA PRO A 203 6.03 -26.50 2.79
C PRO A 203 7.37 -26.44 2.05
N ASP A 204 7.65 -27.49 1.27
CA ASP A 204 8.80 -27.54 0.34
C ASP A 204 8.64 -26.56 -0.84
N ASP A 205 9.67 -26.46 -1.69
CA ASP A 205 9.67 -25.54 -2.82
C ASP A 205 8.52 -25.79 -3.80
N MET A 206 8.15 -27.05 -4.05
CA MET A 206 7.05 -27.37 -4.96
C MET A 206 5.71 -26.95 -4.38
N VAL A 207 5.50 -27.21 -3.10
CA VAL A 207 4.30 -26.78 -2.36
C VAL A 207 4.23 -25.25 -2.36
N ARG A 208 5.33 -24.55 -2.08
CA ARG A 208 5.40 -23.09 -2.12
C ARG A 208 5.03 -22.54 -3.50
N ILE A 209 5.63 -23.06 -4.56
CA ILE A 209 5.35 -22.63 -5.94
C ILE A 209 3.88 -22.86 -6.29
N ARG A 210 3.35 -24.04 -5.99
CA ARG A 210 1.95 -24.38 -6.24
C ARG A 210 0.99 -23.44 -5.51
N THR A 211 1.21 -23.23 -4.20
CA THR A 211 0.36 -22.40 -3.35
C THR A 211 0.41 -20.93 -3.79
N LYS A 212 1.58 -20.43 -4.21
CA LYS A 212 1.72 -19.10 -4.82
C LYS A 212 0.97 -19.01 -6.16
N ALA A 213 1.02 -20.04 -7.00
CA ALA A 213 0.30 -20.08 -8.28
C ALA A 213 -1.24 -20.08 -8.10
N LEU A 214 -1.74 -20.58 -6.96
CA LEU A 214 -3.16 -20.47 -6.58
C LEU A 214 -3.54 -19.08 -6.06
N GLY A 215 -2.59 -18.17 -5.90
CA GLY A 215 -2.84 -16.78 -5.50
C GLY A 215 -2.53 -16.47 -4.04
N ALA A 216 -1.86 -17.36 -3.31
CA ALA A 216 -1.36 -17.04 -1.98
C ALA A 216 -0.36 -15.88 -2.02
N SER A 217 -0.56 -14.90 -1.15
CA SER A 217 0.34 -13.75 -1.03
C SER A 217 1.58 -14.10 -0.22
N VAL A 218 1.46 -14.98 0.77
CA VAL A 218 2.56 -15.49 1.59
C VAL A 218 2.39 -17.00 1.82
N VAL A 219 3.52 -17.71 1.93
CA VAL A 219 3.56 -19.13 2.32
C VAL A 219 4.55 -19.29 3.47
N ALA A 220 4.07 -19.69 4.65
CA ALA A 220 4.84 -19.80 5.89
C ALA A 220 4.85 -21.23 6.44
N THR A 221 5.80 -21.54 7.33
CA THR A 221 5.69 -22.76 8.14
C THR A 221 4.66 -22.55 9.26
N ARG A 222 4.06 -23.62 9.75
CA ARG A 222 3.10 -23.60 10.86
C ARG A 222 3.76 -23.04 12.12
N VAL A 223 5.01 -23.45 12.40
CA VAL A 223 5.74 -23.02 13.58
C VAL A 223 5.96 -21.51 13.55
N GLU A 224 6.46 -20.96 12.44
CA GLU A 224 6.71 -19.52 12.36
C GLU A 224 5.41 -18.71 12.43
N LEU A 225 4.33 -19.16 11.76
CA LEU A 225 3.06 -18.45 11.77
C LEU A 225 2.42 -18.42 13.17
N LEU A 226 2.49 -19.54 13.90
CA LEU A 226 1.93 -19.64 15.25
C LEU A 226 2.76 -18.85 16.27
N ASP A 227 4.05 -18.67 16.04
CA ASP A 227 4.93 -17.90 16.93
C ASP A 227 4.71 -16.38 16.78
N ASP A 228 4.61 -15.89 15.55
CA ASP A 228 4.39 -14.46 15.27
C ASP A 228 3.55 -14.26 14.00
N LEU A 229 2.23 -14.37 14.14
CA LEU A 229 1.29 -14.06 13.06
C LEU A 229 1.45 -12.61 12.59
N GLY A 230 1.75 -11.68 13.51
CA GLY A 230 1.89 -10.26 13.23
C GLY A 230 2.95 -9.94 12.17
N SER A 231 4.04 -10.71 12.12
CA SER A 231 5.09 -10.57 11.10
C SER A 231 4.62 -10.85 9.67
N TYR A 232 3.58 -11.68 9.53
CA TYR A 232 2.97 -12.05 8.25
C TYR A 232 1.79 -11.17 7.87
N LEU A 233 1.26 -10.43 8.83
CA LEU A 233 0.16 -9.52 8.63
C LEU A 233 0.66 -8.08 8.41
N PRO A 234 -0.03 -7.33 7.56
CA PRO A 234 0.24 -5.91 7.49
C PRO A 234 -0.30 -5.23 8.76
N MET A 235 0.55 -4.43 9.43
CA MET A 235 0.18 -3.71 10.66
C MET A 235 -1.08 -2.87 10.47
N ILE A 236 -2.11 -3.15 11.26
CA ILE A 236 -3.28 -2.29 11.42
C ILE A 236 -2.91 -1.26 12.49
N VAL A 237 -2.56 -0.04 12.07
CA VAL A 237 -2.31 1.11 12.99
C VAL A 237 -3.57 1.93 13.13
#